data_AF-A0A094HMX9-F1
#
_entry.id   AF-A0A094HMX9-F1
#
_cell.length_a   1.000
_cell.length_b   1.000
_cell.length_c   1.000
_cell.angle_alpha   90.00
_cell.angle_beta   90.00
_cell.angle_gamma   90.00
#
_symmetry.space_group_name_H-M   'P 1'
#
loop_
_entity.id
_entity.type
_entity.pdbx_description
1 polymer ?
#
loop_
_entity_poly.entity_id
_entity_poly.type
_entity_poly.pdbx_seq_one_letter_code
_entity_poly.pdbx_strand_id
1 'polypeptide(L)'
;MAVSTSIQDRTSEFHSVLTQVQKQRHSNKIGAQRQSLLSNAQKADNAPASAEKPRRSEFARRAAEIGRGISGTMAKLEKLAQLAKRKTLFDDRPLEINELTYIIKQDLSSLNTQISSLQTLTRVQNPSAAPQQTEHAKNVVFLLQGKLTDVSANFKDVLELRTQNIRASRSRTENFVSAVSSHALPTEGQSASPLYSTPARGSP
;
A
#
# COMPACT_ATOMS: atom_id res chain seq x y z
N MET A 1 -27.32 -17.47 27.95
CA MET A 1 -26.10 -17.51 28.78
C MET A 1 -24.90 -17.33 27.88
N ALA A 2 -24.27 -16.16 27.88
CA ALA A 2 -23.06 -15.90 27.10
C ALA A 2 -21.83 -16.27 27.97
N VAL A 3 -21.05 -17.24 27.53
CA VAL A 3 -19.81 -17.64 28.21
C VAL A 3 -18.71 -16.68 27.76
N SER A 4 -18.34 -15.75 28.65
CA SER A 4 -17.20 -14.87 28.49
C SER A 4 -15.90 -15.66 28.69
N THR A 5 -15.21 -15.98 27.60
CA THR A 5 -13.86 -16.55 27.65
C THR A 5 -12.88 -15.45 28.09
N SER A 6 -12.45 -15.51 29.35
CA SER A 6 -11.40 -14.64 29.88
C SER A 6 -10.06 -15.02 29.23
N ILE A 7 -9.58 -14.18 28.33
CA ILE A 7 -8.23 -14.29 27.76
C ILE A 7 -7.27 -13.80 28.84
N GLN A 8 -6.82 -14.69 29.72
CA GLN A 8 -5.78 -14.40 30.71
C GLN A 8 -4.41 -14.57 30.06
N ASP A 9 -3.55 -13.56 30.20
CA ASP A 9 -2.15 -13.62 29.76
C ASP A 9 -1.33 -14.50 30.70
N ARG A 10 -1.18 -15.77 30.32
CA ARG A 10 -0.46 -16.81 31.08
C ARG A 10 1.05 -16.81 30.83
N THR A 11 1.59 -15.79 30.16
CA THR A 11 3.01 -15.72 29.80
C THR A 11 3.91 -15.67 31.05
N SER A 12 3.46 -15.01 32.12
CA SER A 12 4.18 -14.93 33.40
C SER A 12 4.29 -16.29 34.11
N GLU A 13 3.21 -17.07 34.08
CA GLU A 13 3.15 -18.43 34.64
C GLU A 13 4.05 -19.37 33.83
N PHE A 14 4.03 -19.27 32.50
CA PHE A 14 4.92 -20.02 31.62
C PHE A 14 6.40 -19.73 31.91
N HIS A 15 6.77 -18.45 32.08
CA HIS A 15 8.14 -18.06 32.46
C HIS A 15 8.53 -18.60 33.84
N SER A 16 7.59 -18.60 34.80
CA SER A 16 7.81 -19.12 36.14
C SER A 16 8.06 -20.64 36.12
N VAL A 17 7.25 -21.38 35.36
CA VAL A 17 7.41 -22.83 35.17
C VAL A 17 8.73 -23.16 34.47
N LEU A 18 9.11 -22.43 33.41
CA LEU A 18 10.40 -22.61 32.73
C LEU A 18 11.58 -22.42 33.67
N THR A 19 11.56 -21.35 34.47
CA THR A 19 12.62 -21.05 35.44
C THR A 19 12.72 -22.15 36.49
N GLN A 20 11.58 -22.68 36.96
CA GLN A 20 11.52 -23.77 37.93
C GLN A 20 12.06 -25.08 37.35
N VAL A 21 11.69 -25.44 36.11
CA VAL A 21 12.20 -26.64 35.42
C VAL A 21 13.70 -26.54 35.16
N GLN A 22 14.21 -25.36 34.78
CA GLN A 22 15.64 -25.15 34.59
C GLN A 22 16.41 -25.30 35.91
N LYS A 23 15.90 -24.73 37.02
CA LYS A 23 16.49 -24.89 38.36
C LYS A 23 16.50 -26.36 38.81
N GLN A 24 15.41 -27.11 38.57
CA GLN A 24 15.33 -28.53 38.88
C GLN A 24 16.29 -29.38 38.02
N ARG A 25 16.45 -29.07 36.73
CA ARG A 25 17.43 -29.74 35.86
C ARG A 25 18.89 -29.49 36.26
N HIS A 26 19.20 -28.31 36.80
CA HIS A 26 20.50 -28.02 37.39
C HIS A 26 20.68 -28.70 38.76
N SER A 27 19.61 -28.86 39.54
CA SER A 27 19.64 -29.55 40.83
C SER A 27 19.84 -31.07 40.72
N ASN A 28 19.32 -31.70 39.66
CA ASN A 28 19.53 -33.14 39.40
C ASN A 28 20.94 -33.49 38.90
N LYS A 29 21.85 -32.52 38.77
CA LYS A 29 23.29 -32.73 38.49
C LYS A 29 24.20 -32.45 39.69
N ILE A 30 23.65 -32.30 40.91
CA ILE A 30 24.43 -32.14 42.16
C ILE A 30 24.93 -33.51 42.67
N GLY A 31 25.51 -34.31 41.76
CA GLY A 31 26.23 -35.55 42.07
C GLY A 31 27.58 -35.64 41.36
N ALA A 32 27.88 -34.74 40.43
CA ALA A 32 29.17 -34.67 39.75
C ALA A 32 29.82 -33.32 40.04
N GLN A 33 30.61 -33.33 41.11
CA GLN A 33 31.46 -32.26 41.56
C GLN A 33 32.35 -31.73 40.41
N ARG A 34 32.31 -30.40 40.21
CA ARG A 34 33.40 -29.46 39.83
C ARG A 34 33.12 -28.59 38.59
N GLN A 35 33.19 -27.28 38.87
CA GLN A 35 33.45 -26.13 37.98
C GLN A 35 32.33 -25.65 37.04
N SER A 36 31.61 -24.62 37.51
CA SER A 36 31.59 -23.34 36.79
C SER A 36 31.36 -22.21 37.80
N LEU A 37 32.46 -21.70 38.37
CA LEU A 37 32.48 -20.50 39.21
C LEU A 37 32.57 -19.23 38.33
N LEU A 38 31.81 -19.16 37.24
CA LEU A 38 31.67 -17.90 36.50
C LEU A 38 30.40 -17.20 36.99
N SER A 39 30.60 -16.02 37.58
CA SER A 39 29.51 -15.07 37.85
C SER A 39 28.81 -14.73 36.53
N ASN A 40 27.48 -14.54 36.56
CA ASN A 40 26.70 -14.09 35.39
C ASN A 40 27.28 -12.83 34.72
N ALA A 41 28.04 -12.01 35.47
CA ALA A 41 28.77 -10.86 34.97
C ALA A 41 29.90 -11.22 33.98
N GLN A 42 30.62 -12.33 34.20
CA GLN A 42 31.74 -12.76 33.33
C GLN A 42 31.27 -13.54 32.08
N LYS A 43 30.01 -13.98 32.05
CA LYS A 43 29.39 -14.55 30.84
C LYS A 43 28.89 -13.49 29.86
N ALA A 44 28.67 -12.25 30.33
CA ALA A 44 28.31 -11.13 29.48
C ALA A 44 29.51 -10.59 28.68
N ASP A 45 30.72 -10.59 29.27
CA ASP A 45 31.95 -10.14 28.60
C ASP A 45 32.56 -11.17 27.63
N ASN A 46 32.17 -12.44 27.73
CA ASN A 46 32.58 -13.51 26.80
C ASN A 46 31.44 -14.00 25.90
N ALA A 47 30.30 -13.30 25.88
CA ALA A 47 29.37 -13.44 24.78
C ALA A 47 30.07 -12.88 23.53
N PRO A 48 30.17 -13.62 22.40
CA PRO A 48 30.68 -13.03 21.19
C PRO A 48 29.87 -11.75 20.92
N ALA A 49 30.55 -10.62 20.80
CA ALA A 49 30.00 -9.29 20.49
C ALA A 49 29.24 -9.22 19.14
N SER A 50 28.94 -10.38 18.58
CA SER A 50 28.13 -10.68 17.42
C SER A 50 27.06 -11.71 17.80
N ALA A 51 26.14 -11.33 18.68
CA ALA A 51 24.76 -11.80 18.56
C ALA A 51 24.17 -11.22 17.26
N GLU A 52 24.75 -11.61 16.13
CA GLU A 52 24.32 -11.25 14.80
C GLU A 52 22.91 -11.80 14.68
N LYS A 53 21.91 -10.90 14.62
CA LYS A 53 20.53 -11.28 14.32
C LYS A 53 20.57 -12.32 13.20
N PRO A 54 19.89 -13.46 13.32
CA PRO A 54 20.00 -14.54 12.33
C PRO A 54 19.83 -13.92 10.95
N ARG A 55 20.90 -13.99 10.14
CA ARG A 55 20.93 -13.38 8.81
C ARG A 55 19.72 -13.94 8.08
N ARG A 56 18.74 -13.08 7.80
CA ARG A 56 17.49 -13.48 7.14
C ARG A 56 17.86 -14.26 5.88
N SER A 57 17.17 -15.38 5.65
CA SER A 57 17.40 -16.14 4.43
C SER A 57 17.26 -15.24 3.20
N GLU A 58 17.98 -15.54 2.13
CA GLU A 58 17.88 -14.80 0.87
C GLU A 58 16.42 -14.70 0.39
N PHE A 59 15.64 -15.78 0.59
CA PHE A 59 14.19 -15.77 0.38
C PHE A 59 13.49 -14.71 1.23
N ALA A 60 13.70 -14.71 2.56
CA ALA A 60 13.04 -13.77 3.46
C ALA A 60 13.44 -12.31 3.18
N ARG A 61 14.69 -12.08 2.77
CA ARG A 61 15.17 -10.75 2.37
C ARG A 61 14.47 -10.26 1.10
N ARG A 62 14.43 -11.07 0.04
CA ARG A 62 13.73 -10.73 -1.21
C ARG A 62 12.22 -10.59 -1.01
N ALA A 63 11.59 -11.47 -0.24
CA ALA A 63 10.16 -11.38 0.06
C ALA A 63 9.82 -10.08 0.82
N ALA A 64 10.66 -9.66 1.76
CA ALA A 64 10.47 -8.40 2.48
C ALA A 64 10.65 -7.18 1.58
N GLU A 65 11.58 -7.22 0.63
CA GLU A 65 11.79 -6.16 -0.35
C GLU A 65 10.58 -6.02 -1.29
N ILE A 66 10.08 -7.13 -1.83
CA ILE A 66 8.84 -7.15 -2.64
C ILE A 66 7.67 -6.59 -1.82
N GLY A 67 7.51 -7.02 -0.57
CA GLY A 67 6.45 -6.54 0.30
C GLY A 67 6.50 -5.03 0.51
N ARG A 68 7.69 -4.46 0.71
CA ARG A 68 7.88 -2.99 0.79
C ARG A 68 7.57 -2.31 -0.53
N GLY A 69 7.98 -2.90 -1.65
CA GLY A 69 7.67 -2.37 -2.99
C GLY A 69 6.17 -2.32 -3.25
N ILE A 70 5.42 -3.36 -2.86
CA ILE A 70 3.94 -3.40 -2.94
C ILE A 70 3.32 -2.30 -2.09
N SER A 71 3.77 -2.11 -0.84
CA SER A 71 3.27 -1.02 -0.01
C SER A 71 3.58 0.36 -0.60
N GLY A 72 4.76 0.51 -1.20
CA GLY A 72 5.15 1.74 -1.90
C GLY A 72 4.27 2.03 -3.12
N THR A 73 3.98 1.02 -3.95
CA THR A 73 3.05 1.19 -5.09
C THR A 73 1.63 1.48 -4.64
N MET A 74 1.17 0.85 -3.56
CA MET A 74 -0.16 1.12 -2.99
C MET A 74 -0.29 2.58 -2.55
N ALA A 75 0.73 3.16 -1.90
CA ALA A 75 0.73 4.57 -1.51
C ALA A 75 0.70 5.51 -2.73
N LYS A 76 1.47 5.20 -3.77
CA LYS A 76 1.43 5.96 -5.05
C LYS A 76 0.05 5.85 -5.70
N LEU A 77 -0.55 4.67 -5.69
CA LEU A 77 -1.89 4.41 -6.22
C LEU A 77 -2.96 5.18 -5.45
N GLU A 78 -2.85 5.26 -4.12
CA GLU A 78 -3.77 6.06 -3.31
C GLU A 78 -3.68 7.55 -3.68
N LYS A 79 -2.47 8.07 -3.85
CA LYS A 79 -2.27 9.45 -4.35
C LYS A 79 -2.89 9.65 -5.74
N LEU A 80 -2.66 8.70 -6.66
CA LEU A 80 -3.28 8.73 -7.99
C LEU A 80 -4.82 8.72 -7.90
N ALA A 81 -5.39 7.90 -7.02
CA ALA A 81 -6.82 7.82 -6.80
C ALA A 81 -7.40 9.14 -6.28
N GLN A 82 -6.70 9.82 -5.36
CA GLN A 82 -7.11 11.13 -4.87
C GLN A 82 -7.12 12.18 -6.00
N LEU A 83 -6.08 12.18 -6.85
CA LEU A 83 -6.02 13.07 -8.02
C LEU A 83 -7.11 12.74 -9.04
N ALA A 84 -7.36 11.47 -9.33
CA ALA A 84 -8.39 11.03 -10.27
C ALA A 84 -9.82 11.37 -9.81
N LYS A 85 -10.06 11.37 -8.48
CA LYS A 85 -11.36 11.71 -7.88
C LYS A 85 -11.68 13.21 -7.91
N ARG A 86 -10.70 14.10 -8.10
CA ARG A 86 -10.95 15.54 -8.25
C ARG A 86 -11.72 15.81 -9.55
N LYS A 87 -12.92 16.39 -9.43
CA LYS A 87 -13.86 16.62 -10.56
C LYS A 87 -13.87 18.08 -11.07
N THR A 88 -13.01 18.93 -10.52
CA THR A 88 -12.91 20.36 -10.83
C THR A 88 -11.88 20.59 -11.94
N LEU A 89 -12.22 21.43 -12.92
CA LEU A 89 -11.34 21.75 -14.06
C LEU A 89 -10.02 22.41 -13.64
N PHE A 90 -10.03 23.14 -12.52
CA PHE A 90 -8.90 23.96 -12.07
C PHE A 90 -7.91 23.22 -11.18
N ASP A 91 -8.32 22.11 -10.55
CA ASP A 91 -7.43 21.28 -9.74
C ASP A 91 -6.96 20.02 -10.47
N ASP A 92 -7.27 19.91 -11.76
CA ASP A 92 -6.83 18.78 -12.57
C ASP A 92 -5.35 18.93 -12.94
N ARG A 93 -4.56 17.89 -12.62
CA ARG A 93 -3.12 17.84 -12.86
C ARG A 93 -2.79 16.68 -13.80
N PRO A 94 -3.01 16.83 -15.12
CA PRO A 94 -2.84 15.74 -16.07
C PRO A 94 -1.40 15.22 -16.12
N LEU A 95 -0.40 16.09 -15.97
CA LEU A 95 1.02 15.69 -15.96
C LEU A 95 1.36 14.79 -14.76
N GLU A 96 0.97 15.19 -13.55
CA GLU A 96 1.22 14.42 -12.32
C GLU A 96 0.51 13.05 -12.36
N ILE A 97 -0.71 13.01 -12.92
CA ILE A 97 -1.47 11.77 -13.11
C ILE A 97 -0.76 10.84 -14.10
N ASN A 98 -0.28 11.37 -15.23
CA ASN A 98 0.43 10.59 -16.24
C ASN A 98 1.76 10.04 -15.72
N GLU A 99 2.51 10.85 -14.97
CA GLU A 99 3.77 10.43 -14.34
C GLU A 99 3.53 9.32 -13.31
N LEU A 100 2.60 9.52 -12.37
CA LEU A 100 2.25 8.50 -11.38
C LEU A 100 1.75 7.21 -12.04
N THR A 101 0.95 7.33 -13.12
CA THR A 101 0.50 6.18 -13.91
C THR A 101 1.67 5.40 -14.50
N TYR A 102 2.66 6.10 -15.06
CA TYR A 102 3.84 5.47 -15.64
C TYR A 102 4.70 4.77 -14.57
N ILE A 103 4.98 5.46 -13.46
CA ILE A 103 5.74 4.90 -12.34
C ILE A 103 5.06 3.65 -11.78
N ILE A 104 3.74 3.69 -11.56
CA ILE A 104 2.99 2.54 -11.03
C ILE A 104 3.04 1.36 -12.01
N LYS A 105 2.91 1.60 -13.33
CA LYS A 105 3.07 0.52 -14.33
C LYS A 105 4.45 -0.13 -14.27
N GLN A 106 5.50 0.69 -14.16
CA GLN A 106 6.87 0.18 -14.07
C GLN A 106 7.08 -0.63 -12.79
N ASP A 107 6.61 -0.11 -11.65
CA ASP A 107 6.73 -0.80 -10.37
C ASP A 107 5.96 -2.13 -10.39
N LEU A 108 4.73 -2.17 -10.94
CA LEU A 108 3.95 -3.42 -11.06
C LEU A 108 4.68 -4.46 -11.92
N SER A 109 5.27 -4.04 -13.04
CA SER A 109 6.07 -4.92 -13.90
C SER A 109 7.29 -5.46 -13.15
N SER A 110 8.03 -4.59 -12.46
CA SER A 110 9.20 -4.96 -11.65
C SER A 110 8.81 -5.90 -10.50
N LEU A 111 7.71 -5.65 -9.80
CA LEU A 111 7.23 -6.51 -8.72
C LEU A 111 6.83 -7.89 -9.26
N ASN A 112 6.20 -7.96 -10.43
CA ASN A 112 5.82 -9.23 -11.04
C ASN A 112 7.05 -10.09 -11.41
N THR A 113 8.11 -9.47 -11.95
CA THR A 113 9.37 -10.20 -12.26
C THR A 113 10.08 -10.65 -10.99
N GLN A 114 10.12 -9.82 -9.95
CA GLN A 114 10.71 -10.18 -8.66
C GLN A 114 9.97 -11.34 -7.98
N ILE A 115 8.64 -11.34 -8.03
CA ILE A 115 7.81 -12.45 -7.50
C ILE A 115 8.07 -13.75 -8.27
N SER A 116 8.17 -13.67 -9.61
CA SER A 116 8.50 -14.82 -10.43
C SER A 116 9.89 -15.38 -10.10
N SER A 117 10.88 -14.50 -9.88
CA SER A 117 12.22 -14.90 -9.41
C SER A 117 12.19 -15.52 -7.99
N LEU A 118 11.35 -15.00 -7.09
CA LEU A 118 11.17 -15.57 -5.75
C LEU A 118 10.58 -16.99 -5.82
N GLN A 119 9.65 -17.22 -6.75
CA GLN A 119 9.02 -18.52 -6.98
C GLN A 119 10.02 -19.55 -7.54
N THR A 120 10.88 -19.16 -8.49
CA THR A 120 11.93 -20.05 -9.01
C THR A 120 12.97 -20.38 -7.94
N LEU A 121 13.36 -19.40 -7.13
CA LEU A 121 14.30 -19.59 -6.01
C LEU A 121 13.74 -20.57 -4.97
N THR A 122 12.43 -20.50 -4.71
CA THR A 122 11.74 -21.48 -3.86
C THR A 122 11.82 -22.89 -4.46
N ARG A 123 11.64 -23.05 -5.78
CA ARG A 123 11.74 -24.36 -6.46
C ARG A 123 13.16 -24.94 -6.45
N VAL A 124 14.19 -24.10 -6.62
CA VAL A 124 15.59 -24.55 -6.71
C VAL A 124 16.19 -24.92 -5.34
N GLN A 125 15.83 -24.20 -4.27
CA GLN A 125 16.33 -24.48 -2.90
C GLN A 125 15.62 -25.67 -2.21
N ASN A 126 14.68 -26.32 -2.88
CA ASN A 126 13.80 -27.34 -2.29
C ASN A 126 14.32 -28.78 -2.07
N PRO A 127 15.47 -29.27 -2.59
CA PRO A 127 15.81 -30.68 -2.37
C PRO A 127 16.30 -31.01 -0.95
N SER A 128 16.59 -30.02 -0.10
CA SER A 128 17.19 -30.25 1.24
C SER A 128 16.49 -29.49 2.39
N ALA A 129 15.41 -28.75 2.12
CA ALA A 129 14.72 -27.93 3.13
C ALA A 129 13.63 -28.72 3.87
N ALA A 130 13.41 -28.39 5.15
CA ALA A 130 12.33 -28.97 5.95
C ALA A 130 10.96 -28.68 5.30
N PRO A 131 10.02 -29.64 5.28
CA PRO A 131 8.75 -29.51 4.56
C PRO A 131 7.94 -28.27 4.95
N GLN A 132 8.02 -27.86 6.22
CA GLN A 132 7.32 -26.69 6.73
C GLN A 132 7.89 -25.35 6.24
N GLN A 133 9.20 -25.25 6.01
CA GLN A 133 9.81 -24.04 5.43
C GLN A 133 9.41 -23.87 3.97
N THR A 134 9.31 -24.99 3.23
CA THR A 134 8.85 -25.01 1.85
C THR A 134 7.39 -24.58 1.73
N GLU A 135 6.51 -25.08 2.60
CA GLU A 135 5.10 -24.68 2.61
C GLU A 135 4.95 -23.19 2.94
N HIS A 136 5.65 -22.72 3.98
CA HIS A 136 5.65 -21.31 4.34
C HIS A 136 6.12 -20.41 3.17
N ALA A 137 7.21 -20.78 2.49
CA ALA A 137 7.71 -20.03 1.34
C ALA A 137 6.67 -19.94 0.20
N LYS A 138 5.96 -21.04 -0.09
CA LYS A 138 4.85 -21.06 -1.07
C LYS A 138 3.71 -20.14 -0.65
N ASN A 139 3.29 -20.19 0.61
CA ASN A 139 2.20 -19.35 1.14
C ASN A 139 2.57 -17.87 1.08
N VAL A 140 3.82 -17.51 1.35
CA VAL A 140 4.31 -16.13 1.21
C VAL A 140 4.28 -15.67 -0.24
N VAL A 141 4.73 -16.49 -1.20
CA VAL A 141 4.66 -16.15 -2.63
C VAL A 141 3.21 -15.91 -3.06
N PHE A 142 2.29 -16.79 -2.66
CA PHE A 142 0.87 -16.67 -2.96
C PHE A 142 0.26 -15.39 -2.38
N LEU A 143 0.58 -15.07 -1.12
CA LEU A 143 0.15 -13.82 -0.48
C LEU A 143 0.65 -12.58 -1.25
N LEU A 144 1.93 -12.57 -1.66
CA LEU A 144 2.50 -11.46 -2.43
C LEU A 144 1.85 -11.33 -3.81
N GLN A 145 1.55 -12.44 -4.48
CA GLN A 145 0.81 -12.46 -5.74
C GLN A 145 -0.62 -11.92 -5.58
N GLY A 146 -1.33 -12.34 -4.54
CA GLY A 146 -2.67 -11.84 -4.23
C GLY A 146 -2.66 -10.32 -4.05
N LYS A 147 -1.76 -9.81 -3.18
CA LYS A 147 -1.62 -8.37 -2.97
C LYS A 147 -1.27 -7.59 -4.24
N LEU A 148 -0.38 -8.11 -5.08
CA LEU A 148 -0.03 -7.46 -6.34
C LEU A 148 -1.22 -7.41 -7.30
N THR A 149 -2.02 -8.48 -7.32
CA THR A 149 -3.25 -8.58 -8.12
C THR A 149 -4.28 -7.56 -7.64
N ASP A 150 -4.48 -7.44 -6.33
CA ASP A 150 -5.40 -6.44 -5.75
C ASP A 150 -4.97 -5.01 -6.10
N VAL A 151 -3.68 -4.70 -5.98
CA VAL A 151 -3.14 -3.38 -6.38
C VAL A 151 -3.35 -3.14 -7.88
N SER A 152 -3.16 -4.16 -8.71
CA SER A 152 -3.36 -4.06 -10.17
C SER A 152 -4.82 -3.84 -10.53
N ALA A 153 -5.76 -4.49 -9.84
CA ALA A 153 -7.19 -4.30 -10.02
C ALA A 153 -7.60 -2.87 -9.64
N ASN A 154 -7.21 -2.40 -8.45
CA ASN A 154 -7.50 -1.03 -8.02
C ASN A 154 -6.86 0.03 -8.94
N PHE A 155 -5.67 -0.24 -9.48
CA PHE A 155 -5.05 0.64 -10.48
C PHE A 155 -5.88 0.77 -11.75
N LYS A 156 -6.43 -0.34 -12.25
CA LYS A 156 -7.36 -0.32 -13.40
C LYS A 156 -8.59 0.54 -13.09
N ASP A 157 -9.21 0.35 -11.93
CA ASP A 157 -10.42 1.08 -11.54
C ASP A 157 -10.16 2.59 -11.44
N VAL A 158 -9.00 2.99 -10.91
CA VAL A 158 -8.59 4.40 -10.83
C VAL A 158 -8.39 5.01 -12.22
N LEU A 159 -7.80 4.28 -13.16
CA LEU A 159 -7.64 4.76 -14.55
C LEU A 159 -8.98 4.88 -15.27
N GLU A 160 -9.91 3.97 -15.01
CA GLU A 160 -11.27 4.05 -15.55
C GLU A 160 -12.00 5.29 -15.00
N LEU A 161 -11.94 5.50 -13.69
CA LEU A 161 -12.51 6.68 -13.04
C LEU A 161 -11.93 7.97 -13.60
N ARG A 162 -10.60 8.02 -13.84
CA ARG A 162 -9.95 9.16 -14.49
C ARG A 162 -10.49 9.40 -15.90
N THR A 163 -10.68 8.34 -16.67
CA THR A 163 -11.23 8.42 -18.04
C THR A 163 -12.66 8.97 -18.03
N GLN A 164 -13.51 8.49 -17.14
CA GLN A 164 -14.88 8.99 -16.97
C GLN A 164 -14.89 10.47 -16.55
N ASN A 165 -13.99 10.87 -15.65
CA ASN A 165 -13.87 12.24 -15.19
C ASN A 165 -13.45 13.20 -16.33
N ILE A 166 -12.45 12.83 -17.13
CA ILE A 166 -12.04 13.61 -18.30
C ILE A 166 -13.21 13.80 -19.28
N ARG A 167 -13.97 12.73 -19.56
CA ARG A 167 -15.15 12.82 -20.45
C ARG A 167 -16.21 13.76 -19.88
N ALA A 168 -16.53 13.62 -18.59
CA ALA A 168 -17.51 14.48 -17.93
C ALA A 168 -17.06 15.96 -17.92
N SER A 169 -15.77 16.21 -17.70
CA SER A 169 -15.19 17.56 -17.70
C SER A 169 -15.25 18.20 -19.09
N ARG A 170 -14.92 17.44 -20.15
CA ARG A 170 -15.05 17.89 -21.54
C ARG A 170 -16.49 18.22 -21.90
N SER A 171 -17.43 17.32 -21.61
CA SER A 171 -18.86 17.55 -21.89
C SER A 171 -19.41 18.79 -21.16
N ARG A 172 -19.03 19.03 -19.89
CA ARG A 172 -19.42 20.27 -19.19
C ARG A 172 -18.84 21.53 -19.86
N THR A 173 -17.60 21.45 -20.31
CA THR A 173 -16.93 22.57 -21.00
C THR A 173 -17.59 22.85 -22.34
N GLU A 174 -17.88 21.82 -23.13
CA GLU A 174 -18.59 21.93 -24.40
C GLU A 174 -20.01 22.51 -24.22
N ASN A 175 -20.76 22.05 -23.22
CA ASN A 175 -22.08 22.58 -22.90
C ASN A 175 -22.03 24.05 -22.44
N PHE A 176 -20.98 24.44 -21.73
CA PHE A 176 -20.79 25.84 -21.33
C PHE A 176 -20.45 26.71 -22.55
N VAL A 177 -19.52 26.27 -23.40
CA VAL A 177 -19.13 26.99 -24.62
C VAL A 177 -20.31 27.12 -25.57
N SER A 178 -21.14 26.08 -25.73
CA SER A 178 -22.34 26.15 -26.56
C SER A 178 -23.40 27.09 -25.97
N ALA A 179 -23.65 27.03 -24.67
CA ALA A 179 -24.57 27.95 -23.98
C ALA A 179 -24.13 29.42 -24.13
N VAL A 180 -22.84 29.73 -23.91
CA VAL A 180 -22.29 31.08 -24.10
C VAL A 180 -22.37 31.51 -25.55
N SER A 181 -22.05 30.64 -26.50
CA SER A 181 -22.14 30.95 -27.94
C SER A 181 -23.58 31.23 -28.37
N SER A 182 -24.56 30.51 -27.80
CA SER A 182 -25.98 30.75 -28.05
C SER A 182 -26.51 32.05 -27.42
N HIS A 183 -25.89 32.51 -26.33
CA HIS A 183 -26.23 33.78 -25.67
C HIS A 183 -25.47 34.98 -26.26
N ALA A 184 -24.35 34.74 -26.96
CA ALA A 184 -23.56 35.74 -27.67
C ALA A 184 -24.08 36.03 -29.09
N LEU A 185 -25.14 35.36 -29.55
CA LEU A 185 -25.91 35.84 -30.69
C LEU A 185 -26.50 37.20 -30.31
N PRO A 186 -26.12 38.30 -30.97
CA PRO A 186 -26.72 39.58 -30.67
C PRO A 186 -28.20 39.44 -31.02
N THR A 187 -29.06 39.59 -30.02
CA THR A 187 -30.37 40.20 -30.29
C THR A 187 -30.03 41.54 -30.92
N GLU A 188 -30.10 41.61 -32.25
CA GLU A 188 -30.34 42.86 -32.98
C GLU A 188 -31.74 43.36 -32.60
N GLY A 189 -31.88 43.75 -31.35
CA GLY A 189 -33.00 44.45 -30.79
C GLY A 189 -32.56 45.89 -30.66
N GLN A 190 -32.94 46.67 -31.68
CA GLN A 190 -33.32 48.07 -31.59
C GLN A 190 -32.87 48.76 -30.30
N SER A 191 -31.93 49.67 -30.44
CA SER A 191 -31.51 50.65 -29.44
C SER A 191 -32.73 51.42 -28.88
N ALA A 192 -33.43 50.83 -27.91
CA ALA A 192 -34.44 51.50 -27.11
C ALA A 192 -33.75 52.41 -26.10
N SER A 193 -33.09 53.44 -26.62
CA SER A 193 -32.57 54.53 -25.82
C SER A 193 -33.75 55.47 -25.52
N PRO A 194 -34.14 55.66 -24.25
CA PRO A 194 -35.27 56.53 -23.88
C PRO A 194 -35.00 58.02 -24.17
N LEU A 195 -33.82 58.36 -24.70
CA LEU A 195 -33.43 59.71 -25.11
C LEU A 195 -33.87 60.09 -26.54
N TYR A 196 -34.34 59.13 -27.36
CA TYR A 196 -34.70 59.37 -28.76
C TYR A 196 -36.22 59.37 -29.05
N SER A 197 -37.07 59.23 -28.04
CA SER A 197 -38.52 59.41 -28.23
C SER A 197 -38.83 60.91 -28.45
N THR A 198 -38.78 61.34 -29.70
CA THR A 198 -39.32 62.65 -30.10
C THR A 198 -40.83 62.61 -29.90
N PRO A 199 -41.44 63.58 -29.18
CA PRO A 199 -42.89 63.64 -29.08
C PRO A 199 -43.45 64.05 -30.43
N ALA A 200 -44.29 63.20 -31.03
CA ALA A 200 -45.06 63.55 -32.21
C ALA A 200 -46.01 64.71 -31.87
N ARG A 201 -45.61 65.92 -32.26
CA ARG A 201 -46.41 67.14 -32.13
C ARG A 201 -47.60 67.04 -33.08
N GLY A 202 -48.76 66.67 -32.54
CA GLY A 202 -50.04 66.86 -33.21
C GLY A 202 -50.21 68.32 -33.61
N SER A 203 -50.66 68.53 -34.84
CA SER A 203 -51.05 69.83 -35.41
C SER A 203 -52.33 69.60 -36.23
N PRO A 204 -53.15 70.65 -36.43
CA PRO A 204 -54.58 70.73 -36.10
C PRO A 204 -55.54 70.03 -37.06
#